data_AF-A0AA35S878-F1
#
_entry.id   AF-A0AA35S878-F1
#
_cell.length_a   1.000
_cell.length_b   1.000
_cell.length_c   1.000
_cell.angle_alpha   90.00
_cell.angle_beta   90.00
_cell.angle_gamma   90.00
#
_symmetry.space_group_name_H-M   'P 1'
#
loop_
_entity.id
_entity.type
_entity.pdbx_description
1 polymer ?
#
loop_
_entity_poly.entity_id
_entity_poly.type
_entity_poly.pdbx_seq_one_letter_code
_entity_poly.pdbx_strand_id
1 'polypeptide(L)'
;MEDLTKPRAAVDQIVSRLETRFRNFNISEIVKAGSLGHGTVVPGHYDIDLVLYSRDISARVVCSYNGFGNWTSQLKEFIEREFGITSYTPGYNNRSVQFKCSYKGVNLSVDLLVSPFWSNPREFYQFLESLSRERRDIFTVCASKWQIEFFKRVDSQAKEYIRRAKAWRNKYFGADVPGRPSSYLMSLLVVKAYETANRRYYGAGPREVTTELMSLVKTPLFDVYWEDFYKLAEYSNLLPARPRVVDPANPANNVWESGIRGDASVLVSIIHTIDLSQVNY
;
A
#
# COMPACT_ATOMS: atom_id res chain seq x y z
N MET A 1 14.66 13.05 -13.28
CA MET A 1 13.40 12.68 -12.58
C MET A 1 12.36 12.51 -13.67
N GLU A 2 11.82 11.30 -13.86
CA GLU A 2 10.84 11.04 -14.93
C GLU A 2 9.55 11.86 -14.71
N ASP A 3 8.97 12.37 -15.80
CA ASP A 3 7.79 13.21 -15.78
C ASP A 3 6.52 12.39 -15.46
N LEU A 4 6.01 12.56 -14.24
CA LEU A 4 4.79 11.90 -13.77
C LEU A 4 3.49 12.60 -14.23
N THR A 5 3.57 13.64 -15.07
CA THR A 5 2.41 14.41 -15.52
C THR A 5 1.41 13.54 -16.28
N LYS A 6 1.88 12.70 -17.21
CA LYS A 6 1.00 11.82 -18.00
C LYS A 6 0.31 10.74 -17.16
N PRO A 7 1.03 9.94 -16.34
CA PRO A 7 0.38 9.00 -15.43
C PRO A 7 -0.67 9.67 -14.52
N ARG A 8 -0.34 10.83 -13.92
CA ARG A 8 -1.28 11.56 -13.05
C ARG A 8 -2.52 12.01 -13.81
N ALA A 9 -2.37 12.61 -14.99
CA ALA A 9 -3.49 13.04 -15.82
C ALA A 9 -4.42 11.88 -16.21
N ALA A 10 -3.86 10.70 -16.45
CA ALA A 10 -4.65 9.50 -16.72
C ALA A 10 -5.47 9.05 -15.51
N VAL A 11 -4.87 9.07 -14.32
CA VAL A 11 -5.59 8.79 -13.06
C VAL A 11 -6.70 9.81 -12.84
N ASP A 12 -6.40 11.09 -13.06
CA ASP A 12 -7.36 12.19 -12.91
C ASP A 12 -8.56 12.03 -13.83
N GLN A 13 -8.35 11.51 -15.05
CA GLN A 13 -9.44 11.20 -15.97
C GLN A 13 -10.34 10.10 -15.42
N ILE A 14 -9.77 9.01 -14.86
CA ILE A 14 -10.55 7.92 -14.27
C ILE A 14 -11.37 8.44 -13.08
N VAL A 15 -10.72 9.17 -12.17
CA VAL A 15 -11.35 9.78 -10.99
C VAL A 15 -12.48 10.72 -11.40
N SER A 16 -12.23 11.62 -12.35
CA SER A 16 -13.24 12.56 -12.84
C SER A 16 -14.47 11.84 -13.42
N ARG A 17 -14.28 10.75 -14.16
CA ARG A 17 -15.41 9.95 -14.68
C ARG A 17 -16.18 9.27 -13.56
N LEU A 18 -15.50 8.70 -12.57
CA LEU A 18 -16.16 8.11 -11.39
C LEU A 18 -17.01 9.16 -10.68
N GLU A 19 -16.46 10.33 -10.36
CA GLU A 19 -17.18 11.41 -9.68
C GLU A 19 -18.38 11.92 -10.49
N THR A 20 -18.18 12.13 -11.80
CA THR A 20 -19.18 12.78 -12.64
C THR A 20 -20.22 11.85 -13.23
N ARG A 21 -19.96 10.53 -13.36
CA ARG A 21 -20.84 9.59 -14.08
C ARG A 21 -21.16 8.30 -13.33
N PHE A 22 -20.41 7.91 -12.30
CA PHE A 22 -20.78 6.72 -11.52
C PHE A 22 -21.93 7.06 -10.58
N ARG A 23 -23.03 6.29 -10.66
CA ARG A 23 -24.27 6.55 -9.92
C ARG A 23 -24.86 5.31 -9.23
N ASN A 24 -24.17 4.17 -9.30
CA ASN A 24 -24.70 2.92 -8.76
C ASN A 24 -24.66 2.90 -7.21
N PHE A 25 -23.73 3.64 -6.60
CA PHE A 25 -23.73 3.98 -5.17
C PHE A 25 -23.05 5.33 -4.93
N ASN A 26 -23.27 5.92 -3.76
CA ASN A 26 -22.73 7.22 -3.40
C ASN A 26 -21.25 7.12 -3.01
N ILE A 27 -20.37 7.69 -3.83
CA ILE A 27 -18.94 7.81 -3.51
C ILE A 27 -18.75 9.00 -2.58
N SER A 28 -18.30 8.73 -1.35
CA SER A 28 -18.02 9.76 -0.36
C SER A 28 -16.63 10.38 -0.52
N GLU A 29 -15.65 9.59 -0.97
CA GLU A 29 -14.26 10.03 -1.16
C GLU A 29 -13.56 9.07 -2.15
N ILE A 30 -12.70 9.59 -3.02
CA ILE A 30 -11.80 8.79 -3.86
C ILE A 30 -10.36 9.13 -3.50
N VAL A 31 -9.58 8.10 -3.18
CA VAL A 31 -8.20 8.25 -2.74
C VAL A 31 -7.26 7.57 -3.72
N LYS A 32 -6.26 8.32 -4.18
CA LYS A 32 -5.14 7.80 -5.01
C LYS A 32 -4.08 7.26 -4.06
N ALA A 33 -4.11 5.96 -3.81
CA ALA A 33 -3.21 5.27 -2.89
C ALA A 33 -2.04 4.61 -3.62
N GLY A 34 -1.41 3.63 -2.97
CA GLY A 34 -0.27 2.90 -3.52
C GLY A 34 0.96 3.78 -3.71
N SER A 35 1.89 3.33 -4.57
CA SER A 35 3.16 4.04 -4.77
C SER A 35 2.98 5.46 -5.29
N LEU A 36 1.94 5.70 -6.12
CA LEU A 36 1.60 7.03 -6.63
C LEU A 36 1.14 7.96 -5.50
N GLY A 37 0.19 7.52 -4.68
CA GLY A 37 -0.30 8.27 -3.52
C GLY A 37 0.78 8.55 -2.48
N HIS A 38 1.65 7.59 -2.24
CA HIS A 38 2.76 7.71 -1.29
C HIS A 38 3.92 8.58 -1.82
N GLY A 39 3.92 8.97 -3.10
CA GLY A 39 5.00 9.71 -3.73
C GLY A 39 6.30 8.90 -3.89
N THR A 40 6.18 7.58 -4.02
CA THR A 40 7.29 6.62 -4.05
C THR A 40 7.27 5.72 -5.29
N VAL A 41 6.69 6.21 -6.39
CA VAL A 41 6.68 5.52 -7.70
C VAL A 41 8.10 5.32 -8.20
N VAL A 42 8.38 4.12 -8.70
CA VAL A 42 9.53 3.86 -9.56
C VAL A 42 9.07 4.07 -11.00
N PRO A 43 9.72 4.93 -11.78
CA PRO A 43 9.31 5.20 -13.15
C PRO A 43 9.29 3.94 -14.04
N GLY A 44 8.48 3.98 -15.10
CA GLY A 44 8.21 2.82 -15.97
C GLY A 44 7.26 1.76 -15.39
N HIS A 45 6.94 1.81 -14.08
CA HIS A 45 6.00 0.90 -13.42
C HIS A 45 4.89 1.66 -12.70
N TYR A 46 3.81 1.94 -13.42
CA TYR A 46 2.68 2.73 -12.93
C TYR A 46 1.54 1.83 -12.44
N ASP A 47 1.73 1.28 -11.23
CA ASP A 47 0.68 0.59 -10.49
C ASP A 47 -0.03 1.60 -9.57
N ILE A 48 -1.35 1.69 -9.71
CA ILE A 48 -2.19 2.69 -9.05
C ILE A 48 -3.30 1.99 -8.28
N ASP A 49 -3.39 2.32 -6.99
CA ASP A 49 -4.51 1.92 -6.16
C ASP A 49 -5.50 3.10 -6.09
N LEU A 50 -6.75 2.89 -6.51
CA LEU A 50 -7.83 3.85 -6.37
C LEU A 50 -8.84 3.32 -5.36
N VAL A 51 -8.89 3.92 -4.18
CA VAL A 51 -9.79 3.48 -3.10
C VAL A 51 -11.03 4.35 -3.06
N LEU A 52 -12.19 3.75 -3.29
CA LEU A 52 -13.49 4.39 -3.25
C LEU A 52 -14.12 4.16 -1.88
N TYR A 53 -14.19 5.21 -1.08
CA TYR A 53 -14.88 5.19 0.20
C TYR A 53 -16.35 5.56 0.01
N SER A 54 -17.23 4.80 0.62
CA SER A 54 -18.68 5.06 0.55
C SER A 54 -19.37 4.73 1.85
N ARG A 55 -20.34 5.58 2.23
CA ARG A 55 -21.24 5.34 3.37
C ARG A 55 -22.28 4.26 3.06
N ASP A 56 -22.52 3.96 1.78
CA ASP A 56 -23.46 2.92 1.35
C ASP A 56 -22.86 1.52 1.55
N ILE A 57 -21.52 1.44 1.70
CA ILE A 57 -20.80 0.20 1.92
C ILE A 57 -20.73 -0.09 3.42
N SER A 58 -21.59 -1.01 3.88
CA SER A 58 -21.58 -1.45 5.27
C SER A 58 -20.37 -2.36 5.57
N ALA A 59 -19.59 -1.99 6.60
CA ALA A 59 -18.47 -2.78 7.09
C ALA A 59 -18.89 -4.20 7.54
N ARG A 60 -20.13 -4.38 8.02
CA ARG A 60 -20.66 -5.70 8.40
C ARG A 60 -21.01 -6.54 7.17
N VAL A 61 -21.51 -5.92 6.10
CA VAL A 61 -21.84 -6.62 4.85
C VAL A 61 -20.58 -7.14 4.19
N VAL A 62 -19.51 -6.34 4.14
CA VAL A 62 -18.25 -6.78 3.51
C VAL A 62 -17.55 -7.92 4.26
N CYS A 63 -17.88 -8.15 5.54
CA CYS A 63 -17.44 -9.33 6.30
C CYS A 63 -18.10 -10.65 5.88
N SER A 64 -19.17 -10.60 5.09
CA SER A 64 -19.87 -11.81 4.63
C SER A 64 -19.15 -12.45 3.43
N TYR A 65 -19.53 -13.70 3.11
CA TYR A 65 -19.03 -14.37 1.91
C TYR A 65 -19.35 -13.54 0.67
N ASN A 66 -18.32 -13.25 -0.14
CA ASN A 66 -18.44 -12.36 -1.31
C ASN A 66 -19.01 -10.96 -0.98
N GLY A 67 -18.80 -10.45 0.24
CA GLY A 67 -19.41 -9.19 0.71
C GLY A 67 -19.04 -7.93 -0.08
N PHE A 68 -18.00 -8.00 -0.92
CA PHE A 68 -17.59 -6.93 -1.84
C PHE A 68 -18.16 -7.08 -3.26
N GLY A 69 -18.67 -8.27 -3.61
CA GLY A 69 -19.00 -8.64 -4.99
C GLY A 69 -20.04 -7.74 -5.65
N ASN A 70 -21.05 -7.27 -4.90
CA ASN A 70 -22.04 -6.34 -5.43
C ASN A 70 -21.38 -5.03 -5.91
N TRP A 71 -20.47 -4.48 -5.12
CA TRP A 71 -19.81 -3.21 -5.44
C TRP A 71 -18.77 -3.35 -6.54
N THR A 72 -17.99 -4.42 -6.52
CA THR A 72 -16.99 -4.66 -7.56
C THR A 72 -17.62 -5.00 -8.91
N SER A 73 -18.76 -5.71 -8.95
CA SER A 73 -19.50 -5.92 -10.21
C SER A 73 -20.02 -4.61 -10.80
N GLN A 74 -20.61 -3.73 -9.99
CA GLN A 74 -21.10 -2.42 -10.47
C GLN A 74 -19.96 -1.53 -10.98
N LEU A 75 -18.81 -1.55 -10.31
CA LEU A 75 -17.62 -0.83 -10.79
C LEU A 75 -17.08 -1.45 -12.07
N LYS A 76 -17.08 -2.78 -12.20
CA LYS A 76 -16.65 -3.47 -13.41
C LYS A 76 -17.51 -3.04 -14.61
N GLU A 77 -18.83 -3.15 -14.50
CA GLU A 77 -19.78 -2.71 -15.55
C GLU A 77 -19.57 -1.25 -15.94
N PHE A 78 -19.32 -0.37 -14.96
CA PHE A 78 -19.00 1.02 -15.22
C PHE A 78 -17.71 1.19 -16.03
N ILE A 79 -16.65 0.45 -15.67
CA ILE A 79 -15.37 0.49 -16.37
C ILE A 79 -15.49 -0.04 -17.81
N GLU A 80 -16.23 -1.14 -18.02
CA GLU A 80 -16.51 -1.68 -19.35
C GLU A 80 -17.21 -0.61 -20.22
N ARG A 81 -18.24 0.04 -19.66
CA ARG A 81 -19.04 1.05 -20.38
C ARG A 81 -18.29 2.34 -20.68
N GLU A 82 -17.59 2.92 -19.70
CA GLU A 82 -16.97 4.24 -19.85
C GLU A 82 -15.59 4.20 -20.52
N PHE A 83 -14.88 3.07 -20.43
CA PHE A 83 -13.51 2.95 -20.92
C PHE A 83 -13.31 1.83 -21.94
N GLY A 84 -14.31 0.99 -22.22
CA GLY A 84 -14.21 -0.11 -23.17
C GLY A 84 -13.24 -1.22 -22.72
N ILE A 85 -12.95 -1.28 -21.41
CA ILE A 85 -12.00 -2.22 -20.83
C ILE A 85 -12.73 -3.50 -20.48
N THR A 86 -12.47 -4.59 -21.20
CA THR A 86 -13.11 -5.90 -20.98
C THR A 86 -12.15 -6.98 -20.50
N SER A 87 -10.85 -6.67 -20.46
CA SER A 87 -9.80 -7.56 -19.97
C SER A 87 -9.43 -7.20 -18.53
N TYR A 88 -9.62 -8.14 -17.63
CA TYR A 88 -9.39 -7.99 -16.21
C TYR A 88 -8.34 -8.97 -15.73
N THR A 89 -7.50 -8.52 -14.80
CA THR A 89 -6.55 -9.43 -14.13
C THR A 89 -7.34 -10.22 -13.09
N PRO A 90 -7.20 -11.56 -13.02
CA PRO A 90 -7.81 -12.35 -11.96
C PRO A 90 -7.31 -11.84 -10.60
N GLY A 91 -8.19 -11.13 -9.88
CA GLY A 91 -7.85 -10.60 -8.57
C GLY A 91 -7.85 -11.71 -7.53
N TYR A 92 -6.92 -11.63 -6.59
CA TYR A 92 -7.13 -12.30 -5.30
C TYR A 92 -8.29 -11.55 -4.61
N ASN A 93 -9.28 -12.28 -4.08
CA ASN A 93 -10.25 -11.86 -3.05
C ASN A 93 -11.47 -10.94 -3.36
N ASN A 94 -11.88 -10.72 -4.62
CA ASN A 94 -13.11 -9.98 -4.99
C ASN A 94 -13.25 -8.53 -4.44
N ARG A 95 -12.19 -7.95 -3.86
CA ARG A 95 -12.20 -6.59 -3.27
C ARG A 95 -11.86 -5.47 -4.25
N SER A 96 -11.27 -5.84 -5.39
CA SER A 96 -10.76 -4.91 -6.39
C SER A 96 -11.20 -5.31 -7.79
N VAL A 97 -11.45 -4.31 -8.61
CA VAL A 97 -11.51 -4.46 -10.07
C VAL A 97 -10.13 -4.07 -10.62
N GLN A 98 -9.38 -5.07 -11.07
CA GLN A 98 -8.00 -4.89 -11.55
C GLN A 98 -7.95 -4.91 -13.08
N PHE A 99 -7.44 -3.85 -13.68
CA PHE A 99 -7.35 -3.73 -15.13
C PHE A 99 -6.13 -2.94 -15.58
N LYS A 100 -5.78 -3.08 -16.85
CA LYS A 100 -4.73 -2.29 -17.48
C LYS A 100 -5.35 -1.31 -18.47
N CYS A 101 -4.85 -0.10 -18.51
CA CYS A 101 -5.26 0.89 -19.51
C CYS A 101 -4.05 1.66 -20.04
N SER A 102 -4.22 2.28 -21.22
CA SER A 102 -3.20 3.14 -21.82
C SER A 102 -3.76 4.54 -22.00
N TYR A 103 -3.00 5.55 -21.60
CA TYR A 103 -3.35 6.96 -21.76
C TYR A 103 -2.18 7.71 -22.36
N LYS A 104 -2.36 8.27 -23.57
CA LYS A 104 -1.33 9.05 -24.30
C LYS A 104 0.05 8.34 -24.34
N GLY A 105 0.03 7.02 -24.55
CA GLY A 105 1.22 6.17 -24.63
C GLY A 105 1.80 5.71 -23.29
N VAL A 106 1.16 6.02 -22.17
CA VAL A 106 1.53 5.52 -20.84
C VAL A 106 0.63 4.36 -20.45
N ASN A 107 1.21 3.21 -20.15
CA ASN A 107 0.49 2.04 -19.66
C ASN A 107 0.39 2.09 -18.14
N LEU A 108 -0.81 1.78 -17.62
CA LEU A 108 -1.15 1.81 -16.21
C LEU A 108 -1.73 0.46 -15.82
N SER A 109 -1.37 -0.01 -14.63
CA SER A 109 -2.12 -1.05 -13.92
C SER A 109 -2.94 -0.38 -12.84
N VAL A 110 -4.25 -0.56 -12.86
CA VAL A 110 -5.18 0.11 -11.95
C VAL A 110 -5.90 -0.93 -11.10
N ASP A 111 -5.79 -0.77 -9.79
CA ASP A 111 -6.51 -1.53 -8.79
C ASP A 111 -7.60 -0.64 -8.21
N LEU A 112 -8.84 -0.84 -8.67
CA LEU A 112 -9.99 -0.09 -8.21
C LEU A 112 -10.63 -0.81 -7.01
N LEU A 113 -10.42 -0.27 -5.82
CA LEU A 113 -10.76 -0.86 -4.53
C LEU A 113 -11.96 -0.16 -3.90
N VAL A 114 -12.72 -0.90 -3.11
CA VAL A 114 -13.88 -0.37 -2.38
C VAL A 114 -13.67 -0.45 -0.87
N SER A 115 -14.18 0.55 -0.16
CA SER A 115 -14.04 0.65 1.29
C SER A 115 -15.29 1.27 1.94
N PRO A 116 -15.76 0.74 3.10
CA PRO A 116 -16.63 1.49 3.98
C PRO A 116 -16.03 2.86 4.32
N PHE A 117 -16.86 3.89 4.38
CA PHE A 117 -16.41 5.21 4.82
C PHE A 117 -16.16 5.22 6.33
N TRP A 118 -14.99 5.72 6.73
CA TRP A 118 -14.61 5.93 8.13
C TRP A 118 -14.30 7.41 8.34
N SER A 119 -14.93 8.04 9.34
CA SER A 119 -14.73 9.46 9.58
C SER A 119 -13.35 9.76 10.18
N ASN A 120 -12.82 8.86 11.01
CA ASN A 120 -11.55 9.01 11.70
C ASN A 120 -10.93 7.64 12.06
N PRO A 121 -9.62 7.57 12.39
CA PRO A 121 -8.95 6.31 12.71
C PRO A 121 -9.56 5.58 13.92
N ARG A 122 -9.99 6.31 14.96
CA ARG A 122 -10.55 5.70 16.19
C ARG A 122 -11.81 4.90 15.90
N GLU A 123 -12.74 5.44 15.11
CA GLU A 123 -13.95 4.72 14.67
C GLU A 123 -13.59 3.41 13.95
N PHE A 124 -12.61 3.49 13.05
CA PHE A 124 -12.12 2.33 12.31
C PHE A 124 -11.49 1.27 13.24
N TYR A 125 -10.64 1.68 14.19
CA TYR A 125 -9.96 0.75 15.09
C TYR A 125 -10.92 0.09 16.07
N GLN A 126 -11.90 0.82 16.61
CA GLN A 126 -12.97 0.26 17.44
C GLN A 126 -13.76 -0.82 16.68
N PHE A 127 -14.00 -0.61 15.38
CA PHE A 127 -14.60 -1.64 14.56
C PHE A 127 -13.69 -2.86 14.40
N LEU A 128 -12.38 -2.69 14.18
CA LEU A 128 -11.43 -3.81 14.11
C LEU A 128 -11.36 -4.62 15.41
N GLU A 129 -11.49 -3.96 16.57
CA GLU A 129 -11.52 -4.64 17.88
C GLU A 129 -12.73 -5.55 18.03
N SER A 130 -13.85 -5.21 17.37
CA SER A 130 -15.06 -6.05 17.33
C SER A 130 -14.93 -7.29 16.43
N LEU A 131 -13.82 -7.43 15.69
CA LEU A 131 -13.57 -8.53 14.77
C LEU A 131 -12.53 -9.51 15.31
N SER A 132 -12.66 -10.78 14.88
CA SER A 132 -11.58 -11.77 15.02
C SER A 132 -10.38 -11.40 14.16
N ARG A 133 -9.18 -11.85 14.53
CA ARG A 133 -7.93 -11.50 13.83
C ARG A 133 -8.00 -11.82 12.34
N GLU A 134 -8.55 -12.98 11.98
CA GLU A 134 -8.66 -13.49 10.61
C GLU A 134 -9.54 -12.59 9.72
N ARG A 135 -10.48 -11.86 10.31
CA ARG A 135 -11.38 -10.95 9.58
C ARG A 135 -10.80 -9.56 9.39
N ARG A 136 -9.76 -9.17 10.13
CA ARG A 136 -9.19 -7.81 10.07
C ARG A 136 -8.44 -7.55 8.76
N ASP A 137 -7.87 -8.59 8.15
CA ASP A 137 -7.10 -8.49 6.90
C ASP A 137 -7.91 -7.95 5.73
N ILE A 138 -9.24 -8.06 5.78
CA ILE A 138 -10.12 -7.55 4.72
C ILE A 138 -10.24 -6.03 4.73
N PHE A 139 -9.82 -5.39 5.82
CA PHE A 139 -9.97 -3.97 6.04
C PHE A 139 -8.66 -3.18 5.91
N THR A 140 -7.55 -3.80 5.53
CA THR A 140 -6.24 -3.12 5.36
C THR A 140 -6.33 -1.88 4.47
N VAL A 141 -7.10 -1.99 3.37
CA VAL A 141 -7.35 -0.91 2.40
C VAL A 141 -8.12 0.28 3.00
N CYS A 142 -8.89 0.07 4.08
CA CYS A 142 -9.64 1.16 4.72
C CYS A 142 -8.69 2.22 5.30
N ALA A 143 -7.47 1.85 5.65
CA ALA A 143 -6.47 2.76 6.20
C ALA A 143 -5.75 3.61 5.14
N SER A 144 -5.96 3.37 3.83
CA SER A 144 -5.15 3.96 2.76
C SER A 144 -5.06 5.49 2.78
N LYS A 145 -6.14 6.20 3.14
CA LYS A 145 -6.07 7.67 3.27
C LYS A 145 -5.08 8.12 4.36
N TRP A 146 -5.03 7.44 5.49
CA TRP A 146 -4.09 7.75 6.56
C TRP A 146 -2.67 7.24 6.27
N GLN A 147 -2.53 6.15 5.53
CA GLN A 147 -1.22 5.73 4.99
C GLN A 147 -0.63 6.83 4.09
N ILE A 148 -1.44 7.48 3.26
CA ILE A 148 -0.99 8.62 2.45
C ILE A 148 -0.59 9.79 3.34
N GLU A 149 -1.39 10.13 4.36
CA GLU A 149 -1.04 11.18 5.32
C GLU A 149 0.30 10.89 6.05
N PHE A 150 0.58 9.63 6.38
CA PHE A 150 1.91 9.22 6.88
C PHE A 150 3.01 9.55 5.87
N PHE A 151 2.85 9.10 4.62
CA PHE A 151 3.85 9.32 3.57
C PHE A 151 4.02 10.78 3.16
N LYS A 152 3.02 11.65 3.36
CA LYS A 152 3.19 13.11 3.16
C LYS A 152 4.27 13.69 4.06
N ARG A 153 4.40 13.18 5.29
CA ARG A 153 5.40 13.62 6.28
C ARG A 153 6.77 12.96 6.12
N VAL A 154 6.86 11.85 5.38
CA VAL A 154 8.13 11.17 5.11
C VAL A 154 9.05 12.08 4.28
N ASP A 155 10.30 12.20 4.76
CA ASP A 155 11.35 13.02 4.16
C ASP A 155 11.57 12.69 2.66
N SER A 156 11.87 13.71 1.86
CA SER A 156 12.09 13.57 0.43
C SER A 156 13.30 12.66 0.08
N GLN A 157 14.35 12.69 0.89
CA GLN A 157 15.52 11.82 0.79
C GLN A 157 15.18 10.38 1.17
N ALA A 158 14.32 10.18 2.18
CA ALA A 158 13.80 8.85 2.47
C ALA A 158 12.97 8.30 1.29
N LYS A 159 12.14 9.12 0.64
CA LYS A 159 11.40 8.74 -0.58
C LYS A 159 12.32 8.38 -1.75
N GLU A 160 13.45 9.08 -1.88
CA GLU A 160 14.50 8.72 -2.82
C GLU A 160 15.05 7.30 -2.54
N TYR A 161 15.40 7.00 -1.30
CA TYR A 161 15.88 5.68 -0.90
C TYR A 161 14.81 4.58 -1.04
N ILE A 162 13.53 4.90 -0.83
CA ILE A 162 12.44 3.97 -1.08
C ILE A 162 12.41 3.56 -2.56
N ARG A 163 12.55 4.52 -3.49
CA ARG A 163 12.54 4.21 -4.93
C ARG A 163 13.74 3.33 -5.31
N ARG A 164 14.92 3.61 -4.77
CA ARG A 164 16.11 2.75 -4.93
C ARG A 164 15.87 1.34 -4.39
N ALA A 165 15.29 1.21 -3.20
CA ALA A 165 15.01 -0.10 -2.61
C ALA A 165 13.97 -0.89 -3.43
N LYS A 166 12.94 -0.22 -3.96
CA LYS A 166 11.97 -0.83 -4.87
C LYS A 166 12.59 -1.26 -6.20
N ALA A 167 13.50 -0.47 -6.75
CA ALA A 167 14.24 -0.82 -7.97
C ALA A 167 15.18 -2.01 -7.75
N TRP A 168 15.91 -2.05 -6.63
CA TRP A 168 16.66 -3.24 -6.21
C TRP A 168 15.74 -4.46 -6.14
N ARG A 169 14.62 -4.36 -5.43
CA ARG A 169 13.66 -5.47 -5.36
C ARG A 169 13.17 -5.89 -6.75
N ASN A 170 12.86 -4.96 -7.65
CA ASN A 170 12.44 -5.28 -9.03
C ASN A 170 13.52 -6.02 -9.83
N LYS A 171 14.81 -5.74 -9.57
CA LYS A 171 15.94 -6.43 -10.21
C LYS A 171 16.10 -7.87 -9.73
N TYR A 172 15.91 -8.13 -8.43
CA TYR A 172 16.21 -9.44 -7.83
C TYR A 172 15.00 -10.36 -7.67
N PHE A 173 13.79 -9.81 -7.65
CA PHE A 173 12.56 -10.60 -7.57
C PHE A 173 11.72 -10.37 -8.83
N GLY A 174 11.42 -11.42 -9.58
CA GLY A 174 10.34 -11.40 -10.57
C GLY A 174 8.98 -11.16 -9.89
N ALA A 175 7.97 -10.73 -10.65
CA ALA A 175 6.66 -10.36 -10.09
C ALA A 175 6.06 -11.45 -9.20
N ASP A 176 6.18 -12.71 -9.60
CA ASP A 176 5.55 -13.87 -8.95
C ASP A 176 6.52 -14.73 -8.13
N VAL A 177 7.70 -14.21 -7.82
CA VAL A 177 8.72 -14.93 -7.05
C VAL A 177 8.34 -14.96 -5.56
N PRO A 178 8.30 -16.15 -4.92
CA PRO A 178 8.15 -16.26 -3.47
C PRO A 178 9.24 -15.49 -2.71
N GLY A 179 8.88 -14.95 -1.55
CA GLY A 179 9.70 -14.07 -0.74
C GLY A 179 9.79 -12.62 -1.21
N ARG A 180 9.18 -12.27 -2.35
CA ARG A 180 9.18 -10.88 -2.83
C ARG A 180 8.40 -9.97 -1.87
N PRO A 181 9.05 -8.92 -1.30
CA PRO A 181 8.33 -7.95 -0.49
C PRO A 181 7.50 -6.99 -1.35
N SER A 182 6.35 -6.59 -0.82
CA SER A 182 5.46 -5.63 -1.44
C SER A 182 6.12 -4.24 -1.51
N SER A 183 5.62 -3.38 -2.40
CA SER A 183 6.09 -1.99 -2.48
C SER A 183 5.86 -1.25 -1.17
N TYR A 184 4.77 -1.58 -0.47
CA TYR A 184 4.43 -0.98 0.80
C TYR A 184 5.38 -1.42 1.92
N LEU A 185 5.63 -2.73 2.04
CA LEU A 185 6.59 -3.27 3.01
C LEU A 185 7.99 -2.68 2.83
N MET A 186 8.51 -2.69 1.59
CA MET A 186 9.80 -2.07 1.29
C MET A 186 9.85 -0.60 1.67
N SER A 187 8.75 0.13 1.47
CA SER A 187 8.70 1.55 1.84
C SER A 187 8.82 1.74 3.35
N LEU A 188 8.04 0.99 4.14
CA LEU A 188 8.06 1.09 5.60
C LEU A 188 9.41 0.66 6.21
N LEU A 189 10.01 -0.42 5.69
CA LEU A 189 11.34 -0.86 6.13
C LEU A 189 12.39 0.23 5.90
N VAL A 190 12.38 0.87 4.72
CA VAL A 190 13.31 1.97 4.42
C VAL A 190 13.04 3.19 5.28
N VAL A 191 11.77 3.57 5.52
CA VAL A 191 11.45 4.66 6.45
C VAL A 191 12.05 4.40 7.82
N LYS A 192 11.85 3.20 8.37
CA LYS A 192 12.38 2.86 9.70
C LYS A 192 13.90 2.86 9.74
N ALA A 193 14.55 2.31 8.71
CA ALA A 193 16.01 2.33 8.57
C ALA A 193 16.54 3.76 8.49
N TYR A 194 15.90 4.62 7.69
CA TYR A 194 16.24 6.03 7.54
C TYR A 194 16.12 6.81 8.85
N GLU A 195 15.00 6.66 9.56
CA GLU A 195 14.83 7.28 10.88
C GLU A 195 15.89 6.81 11.88
N THR A 196 16.22 5.51 11.88
CA THR A 196 17.22 4.95 12.80
C THR A 196 18.61 5.48 12.47
N ALA A 197 18.96 5.55 11.19
CA ALA A 197 20.23 6.08 10.74
C ALA A 197 20.36 7.57 11.09
N ASN A 198 19.34 8.39 10.84
CA ASN A 198 19.37 9.82 11.16
C ASN A 198 19.41 10.13 12.66
N ARG A 199 18.88 9.24 13.52
CA ARG A 199 19.05 9.36 14.98
C ARG A 199 20.49 9.07 15.42
N ARG A 200 21.22 8.23 14.67
CA ARG A 200 22.59 7.81 15.01
C ARG A 200 23.67 8.65 14.33
N TYR A 201 23.41 9.13 13.13
CA TYR A 201 24.37 9.81 12.27
C TYR A 201 23.77 11.13 11.77
N TYR A 202 24.50 12.23 11.98
CA TYR A 202 24.09 13.53 11.44
C TYR A 202 24.20 13.51 9.91
N GLY A 203 23.07 13.61 9.21
CA GLY A 203 23.01 13.58 7.75
C GLY A 203 23.25 12.19 7.16
N ALA A 204 22.56 11.17 7.68
CA ALA A 204 22.73 9.78 7.22
C ALA A 204 22.55 9.65 5.71
N GLY A 205 23.56 9.09 5.05
CA GLY A 205 23.57 8.84 3.63
C GLY A 205 22.96 7.47 3.27
N PRO A 206 22.99 7.11 1.98
CA PRO A 206 22.41 5.85 1.52
C PRO A 206 23.12 4.61 2.10
N ARG A 207 24.39 4.72 2.50
CA ARG A 207 25.16 3.61 3.08
C ARG A 207 24.71 3.30 4.50
N GLU A 208 24.53 4.33 5.32
CA GLU A 208 24.06 4.19 6.70
C GLU A 208 22.64 3.60 6.72
N VAL A 209 21.77 4.10 5.85
CA VAL A 209 20.40 3.57 5.67
C VAL A 209 20.41 2.12 5.20
N THR A 210 21.32 1.76 4.28
CA THR A 210 21.51 0.38 3.83
C THR A 210 21.88 -0.53 5.00
N THR A 211 22.83 -0.12 5.84
CA THR A 211 23.26 -0.88 7.02
C THR A 211 22.12 -1.06 8.01
N GLU A 212 21.37 -0.01 8.34
CA GLU A 212 20.22 -0.11 9.24
C GLU A 212 19.12 -1.01 8.68
N LEU A 213 18.85 -0.94 7.38
CA LEU A 213 17.86 -1.79 6.72
C LEU A 213 18.25 -3.28 6.79
N MET A 214 19.51 -3.59 6.48
CA MET A 214 20.02 -4.96 6.60
C MET A 214 19.98 -5.45 8.05
N SER A 215 20.40 -4.62 9.01
CA SER A 215 20.38 -4.96 10.43
C SER A 215 18.95 -5.24 10.91
N LEU A 216 18.00 -4.39 10.52
CA LEU A 216 16.60 -4.54 10.87
C LEU A 216 16.02 -5.87 10.38
N VAL A 217 16.17 -6.17 9.08
CA VAL A 217 15.61 -7.38 8.46
C VAL A 217 16.23 -8.67 9.02
N LYS A 218 17.51 -8.63 9.41
CA LYS A 218 18.22 -9.79 9.99
C LYS A 218 17.97 -9.98 11.48
N THR A 219 17.38 -9.00 12.17
CA THR A 219 17.14 -9.08 13.62
C THR A 219 15.95 -9.99 13.91
N PRO A 220 16.12 -11.09 14.66
CA PRO A 220 14.98 -11.93 15.05
C PRO A 220 13.97 -11.13 15.88
N LEU A 221 12.68 -11.39 15.66
CA LEU A 221 11.58 -10.78 16.43
C LEU A 221 11.63 -9.24 16.47
N PHE A 222 12.12 -8.58 15.41
CA PHE A 222 12.14 -7.12 15.36
C PHE A 222 10.73 -6.53 15.55
N ASP A 223 10.68 -5.32 16.12
CA ASP A 223 9.45 -4.63 16.46
C ASP A 223 9.42 -3.23 15.84
N VAL A 224 8.77 -3.12 14.68
CA VAL A 224 8.62 -1.86 13.95
C VAL A 224 7.17 -1.42 13.99
N TYR A 225 6.95 -0.22 14.49
CA TYR A 225 5.67 0.47 14.53
C TYR A 225 5.90 1.98 14.59
N TRP A 226 4.80 2.71 14.45
CA TRP A 226 4.69 4.15 14.61
C TRP A 226 3.45 4.46 15.45
N GLU A 227 3.48 5.57 16.19
CA GLU A 227 2.36 6.00 17.04
C GLU A 227 1.71 7.30 16.53
N ASP A 228 1.69 7.45 15.21
CA ASP A 228 1.14 8.60 14.48
C ASP A 228 -0.38 8.64 14.52
N PHE A 229 -1.05 7.51 14.23
CA PHE A 229 -2.52 7.43 14.13
C PHE A 229 -3.16 6.64 15.27
N TYR A 230 -2.36 5.86 16.01
CA TYR A 230 -2.78 5.09 17.17
C TYR A 230 -1.70 5.12 18.25
N LYS A 231 -2.06 4.81 19.50
CA LYS A 231 -1.12 4.53 20.58
C LYS A 231 -1.13 3.05 20.92
N LEU A 232 0.05 2.46 21.11
CA LEU A 232 0.17 1.04 21.46
C LEU A 232 -0.55 0.72 22.77
N ALA A 233 -0.48 1.64 23.74
CA ALA A 233 -1.16 1.49 25.03
C ALA A 233 -2.69 1.45 24.90
N GLU A 234 -3.25 2.12 23.88
CA GLU A 234 -4.70 2.18 23.65
C GLU A 234 -5.20 0.95 22.87
N TYR A 235 -4.42 0.46 21.91
CA TYR A 235 -4.86 -0.58 20.96
C TYR A 235 -4.02 -1.86 21.04
N SER A 236 -3.55 -2.22 22.24
CA SER A 236 -2.69 -3.40 22.46
C SER A 236 -3.31 -4.71 21.95
N ASN A 237 -4.64 -4.83 22.00
CA ASN A 237 -5.41 -5.99 21.53
C ASN A 237 -5.44 -6.15 20.00
N LEU A 238 -5.10 -5.08 19.26
CA LEU A 238 -4.99 -5.13 17.81
C LEU A 238 -3.60 -5.57 17.36
N LEU A 239 -2.58 -5.39 18.19
CA LEU A 239 -1.19 -5.54 17.77
C LEU A 239 -0.84 -6.98 17.38
N PRO A 240 -0.19 -7.17 16.22
CA PRO A 240 0.24 -8.50 15.78
C PRO A 240 1.46 -9.01 16.57
N ALA A 241 1.69 -10.31 16.48
CA ALA A 241 2.88 -10.97 17.02
C ALA A 241 4.16 -10.53 16.29
N ARG A 242 5.31 -10.66 16.95
CA ARG A 242 6.63 -10.38 16.34
C ARG A 242 7.15 -11.61 15.56
N PRO A 243 8.00 -11.42 14.52
CA PRO A 243 8.49 -10.15 14.00
C PRO A 243 7.40 -9.35 13.29
N ARG A 244 7.43 -8.03 13.44
CA ARG A 244 6.37 -7.18 12.87
C ARG A 244 6.86 -5.86 12.31
N VAL A 245 6.26 -5.51 11.18
CA VAL A 245 6.18 -4.14 10.69
C VAL A 245 4.71 -3.77 10.75
N VAL A 246 4.29 -3.11 11.83
CA VAL A 246 2.90 -2.68 11.99
C VAL A 246 2.66 -1.47 11.08
N ASP A 247 1.59 -1.53 10.31
CA ASP A 247 1.16 -0.43 9.46
C ASP A 247 0.97 0.84 10.32
N PRO A 248 1.57 1.99 9.94
CA PRO A 248 1.46 3.24 10.71
C PRO A 248 0.01 3.74 10.83
N ALA A 249 -0.88 3.32 9.94
CA ALA A 249 -2.29 3.72 9.90
C ALA A 249 -3.27 2.59 10.25
N ASN A 250 -2.80 1.37 10.51
CA ASN A 250 -3.63 0.25 10.93
C ASN A 250 -2.90 -0.65 11.95
N PRO A 251 -3.21 -0.53 13.26
CA PRO A 251 -2.51 -1.28 14.30
C PRO A 251 -2.71 -2.80 14.21
N ALA A 252 -3.71 -3.27 13.45
CA ALA A 252 -3.98 -4.69 13.25
C ALA A 252 -3.24 -5.31 12.05
N ASN A 253 -2.62 -4.51 11.19
CA ASN A 253 -1.99 -5.01 9.96
C ASN A 253 -0.48 -5.23 10.20
N ASN A 254 -0.06 -6.50 10.25
CA ASN A 254 1.36 -6.84 10.17
C ASN A 254 1.82 -6.85 8.71
N VAL A 255 2.39 -5.74 8.25
CA VAL A 255 2.89 -5.58 6.88
C VAL A 255 4.07 -6.52 6.60
N TRP A 256 4.77 -7.01 7.63
CA TRP A 256 5.78 -8.05 7.45
C TRP A 256 5.16 -9.37 6.96
N GLU A 257 4.05 -9.79 7.58
CA GLU A 257 3.31 -11.00 7.19
C GLU A 257 2.54 -10.78 5.89
N SER A 258 1.74 -9.71 5.81
CA SER A 258 0.86 -9.46 4.66
C SER A 258 1.59 -8.96 3.41
N GLY A 259 2.80 -8.42 3.59
CA GLY A 259 3.60 -7.82 2.53
C GLY A 259 4.62 -8.75 1.90
N ILE A 260 4.79 -9.99 2.35
CA ILE A 260 5.72 -10.95 1.75
C ILE A 260 4.93 -12.04 1.05
N ARG A 261 5.24 -12.28 -0.24
CA ARG A 261 4.63 -13.38 -0.99
C ARG A 261 5.25 -14.72 -0.58
N GLY A 262 4.70 -15.45 0.39
CA GLY A 262 5.27 -16.73 0.80
C GLY A 262 6.33 -16.58 1.90
N ASP A 263 7.48 -17.23 1.78
CA ASP A 263 8.47 -17.28 2.87
C ASP A 263 9.40 -16.06 2.92
N ALA A 264 9.44 -15.40 4.07
CA ALA A 264 10.31 -14.26 4.37
C ALA A 264 11.80 -14.62 4.39
N SER A 265 12.15 -15.89 4.57
CA SER A 265 13.54 -16.36 4.60
C SER A 265 14.32 -15.99 3.33
N VAL A 266 13.65 -15.92 2.18
CA VAL A 266 14.25 -15.53 0.91
C VAL A 266 14.65 -14.04 0.92
N LEU A 267 13.80 -13.16 1.44
CA LEU A 267 14.17 -11.75 1.61
C LEU A 267 15.36 -11.62 2.56
N VAL A 268 15.31 -12.31 3.70
CA VAL A 268 16.38 -12.29 4.70
C VAL A 268 17.70 -12.80 4.11
N SER A 269 17.67 -13.84 3.26
CA SER A 269 18.88 -14.41 2.66
C SER A 269 19.54 -13.48 1.65
N ILE A 270 18.77 -12.71 0.86
CA ILE A 270 19.33 -11.86 -0.19
C ILE A 270 19.41 -10.38 0.17
N ILE A 271 18.89 -9.94 1.34
CA ILE A 271 18.91 -8.53 1.74
C ILE A 271 20.33 -7.96 1.78
N HIS A 272 21.35 -8.79 2.00
CA HIS A 272 22.76 -8.38 1.99
C HIS A 272 23.25 -7.85 0.63
N THR A 273 22.49 -8.07 -0.45
CA THR A 273 22.81 -7.59 -1.80
C THR A 273 22.30 -6.16 -2.07
N ILE A 274 21.50 -5.59 -1.15
CA ILE A 274 21.00 -4.23 -1.33
C ILE A 274 22.11 -3.23 -1.06
N ASP A 275 22.28 -2.28 -1.98
CA ASP A 275 23.13 -1.10 -1.78
C ASP A 275 22.44 0.13 -2.35
N LEU A 276 21.83 0.92 -1.47
CA LEU A 276 21.10 2.14 -1.86
C LEU A 276 22.03 3.22 -2.41
N SER A 277 23.36 3.09 -2.25
CA SER A 277 24.33 4.01 -2.83
C SER A 277 24.64 3.70 -4.30
N GLN A 278 24.36 2.47 -4.75
CA GLN A 278 24.66 1.98 -6.11
C GLN A 278 23.42 1.71 -6.97
N VAL A 279 22.23 1.69 -6.37
CA VAL A 279 20.99 1.44 -7.12
C VAL A 279 20.48 2.73 -7.75
N ASN A 280 20.48 2.76 -9.09
CA ASN A 280 19.79 3.76 -9.89
C ASN A 280 18.46 3.21 -10.40
N TYR A 281 17.53 4.10 -10.74
CA TYR A 281 16.20 3.75 -11.22
C TYR A 281 15.65 4.83 -12.15
#